data_AF-A0A831YG68-F1
#
_entry.id   AF-A0A831YG68-F1
#
_cell.length_a   1.000
_cell.length_b   1.000
_cell.length_c   1.000
_cell.angle_alpha   90.00
_cell.angle_beta   90.00
_cell.angle_gamma   90.00
#
_symmetry.space_group_name_H-M   'P 1'
#
loop_
_entity.id
_entity.type
_entity.pdbx_description
1 polymer ?
#
loop_
_entity_poly.entity_id
_entity_poly.type
_entity_poly.pdbx_seq_one_letter_code
_entity_poly.pdbx_strand_id
1 'polypeptide(L)'
;MRLVVDSSALVAIALREPDRGPFIQALEVADEILISPMNYVETGVALTTYGLFTSRDAIDAWLADYRVRVAREPEIETAALDAYLKFGKGRHPARLNLADCFAYALAKQLDAPLLYKGEDFPLTDVRSALDA
;
A
#
# COMPACT_ATOMS: atom_id res chain seq x y z
N MET A 1 12.76 -11.02 0.51
CA MET A 1 12.37 -9.92 1.43
C MET A 1 10.85 -9.83 1.52
N ARG A 2 10.30 -9.49 2.69
CA ARG A 2 8.87 -9.16 2.86
C ARG A 2 8.61 -7.73 2.43
N LEU A 3 7.52 -7.48 1.72
CA LEU A 3 7.13 -6.18 1.18
C LEU A 3 5.71 -5.84 1.62
N VAL A 4 5.47 -4.59 2.00
CA VAL A 4 4.11 -4.05 2.18
C VAL A 4 3.78 -3.17 0.99
N VAL A 5 2.57 -3.27 0.47
CA VAL A 5 2.10 -2.48 -0.67
C VAL A 5 0.94 -1.58 -0.28
N ASP A 6 1.04 -0.32 -0.67
CA ASP A 6 -0.02 0.68 -0.57
C ASP A 6 -0.96 0.62 -1.80
N SER A 7 -2.19 1.11 -1.64
CA SER A 7 -3.18 1.12 -2.71
C SER A 7 -2.72 1.92 -3.93
N SER A 8 -1.98 3.01 -3.73
CA SER A 8 -1.51 3.90 -4.82
C SER A 8 -0.66 3.17 -5.85
N ALA A 9 0.22 2.27 -5.42
CA ALA A 9 1.07 1.47 -6.31
C ALA A 9 0.23 0.46 -7.12
N LEU A 10 -0.76 -0.17 -6.47
CA LEU A 10 -1.66 -1.12 -7.14
C LEU A 10 -2.57 -0.44 -8.16
N VAL A 11 -3.11 0.73 -7.82
CA VAL A 11 -3.91 1.54 -8.73
C VAL A 11 -3.08 1.97 -9.95
N ALA A 12 -1.83 2.40 -9.74
CA ALA A 12 -0.91 2.77 -10.83
C ALA A 12 -0.64 1.59 -11.79
N ILE A 13 -0.42 0.39 -11.25
CA ILE A 13 -0.25 -0.84 -12.04
C ILE A 13 -1.53 -1.13 -12.83
N ALA A 14 -2.70 -1.10 -12.20
CA ALA A 14 -3.97 -1.44 -12.82
C ALA A 14 -4.35 -0.46 -13.95
N LEU A 15 -4.10 0.83 -13.74
CA LEU A 15 -4.32 1.90 -14.73
C LEU A 15 -3.27 1.91 -15.85
N ARG A 16 -2.30 0.98 -15.79
CA ARG A 16 -1.21 0.87 -16.77
C ARG A 16 -0.43 2.18 -16.90
N GLU A 17 -0.19 2.86 -15.79
CA GLU A 17 0.53 4.14 -15.81
C GLU A 17 1.95 3.95 -16.36
N PRO A 18 2.54 4.99 -17.00
CA PRO A 18 3.85 4.87 -17.65
C PRO A 18 4.98 4.45 -16.70
N ASP A 19 4.89 4.87 -15.44
CA ASP A 19 5.85 4.64 -14.37
C ASP A 19 5.59 3.35 -13.57
N ARG A 20 4.73 2.45 -14.06
CA ARG A 20 4.40 1.21 -13.31
C ARG A 20 5.51 0.17 -13.24
N GLY A 21 6.52 0.26 -14.12
CA GLY A 21 7.58 -0.72 -14.26
C GLY A 21 8.31 -1.02 -12.94
N PRO A 22 8.84 0.01 -12.24
CA PRO A 22 9.44 -0.16 -10.92
C PRO A 22 8.53 -0.81 -9.88
N PHE A 23 7.22 -0.51 -9.86
CA PHE A 23 6.30 -1.16 -8.93
C PHE A 23 6.20 -2.67 -9.20
N ILE A 24 6.03 -3.06 -10.47
CA ILE A 24 5.95 -4.48 -10.86
C ILE A 24 7.26 -5.19 -10.49
N GLN A 25 8.41 -4.58 -10.78
CA GLN A 25 9.72 -5.15 -10.45
C GLN A 25 9.88 -5.38 -8.94
N ALA A 26 9.46 -4.42 -8.11
CA ALA A 26 9.50 -4.57 -6.65
C ALA A 26 8.61 -5.72 -6.15
N LEU A 27 7.43 -5.90 -6.75
CA LEU A 27 6.56 -7.05 -6.47
C LEU A 27 7.22 -8.38 -6.91
N GLU A 28 7.85 -8.44 -8.09
CA GLU A 28 8.47 -9.67 -8.60
C GLU A 28 9.61 -10.19 -7.72
N VAL A 29 10.44 -9.30 -7.18
CA VAL A 29 11.61 -9.69 -6.36
C VAL A 29 11.28 -9.93 -4.88
N ALA A 30 10.05 -9.64 -4.44
CA ALA A 30 9.62 -9.89 -3.07
C ALA A 30 9.28 -11.38 -2.84
N ASP A 31 9.65 -11.89 -1.66
CA ASP A 31 9.30 -13.27 -1.24
C ASP A 31 7.86 -13.35 -0.76
N GLU A 32 7.39 -12.27 -0.12
CA GLU A 32 6.05 -12.13 0.44
C GLU A 32 5.58 -10.69 0.27
N ILE A 33 4.35 -10.52 -0.22
CA ILE A 33 3.74 -9.21 -0.44
C ILE A 33 2.44 -9.13 0.36
N LEU A 34 2.35 -8.11 1.20
CA LEU A 34 1.21 -7.89 2.09
C LEU A 34 0.56 -6.53 1.84
N ILE A 35 -0.76 -6.51 1.92
CA ILE A 35 -1.56 -5.28 1.91
C ILE A 35 -2.35 -5.19 3.21
N SER A 36 -2.52 -3.99 3.75
CA SER A 36 -3.38 -3.81 4.92
C SER A 36 -4.85 -4.06 4.56
N PRO A 37 -5.70 -4.50 5.51
CA PRO A 37 -7.14 -4.62 5.25
C PRO A 37 -7.77 -3.31 4.75
N MET A 38 -7.30 -2.16 5.23
CA MET A 38 -7.78 -0.85 4.79
C MET A 38 -7.40 -0.56 3.33
N ASN A 39 -6.13 -0.78 2.97
CA ASN A 39 -5.66 -0.55 1.60
C ASN A 39 -6.24 -1.57 0.61
N TYR A 40 -6.59 -2.78 1.05
CA TYR A 40 -7.35 -3.74 0.24
C TYR A 40 -8.72 -3.18 -0.15
N VAL A 41 -9.47 -2.64 0.82
CA VAL A 41 -10.78 -2.02 0.55
C VAL A 41 -10.62 -0.80 -0.35
N GLU A 42 -9.66 0.07 -0.05
CA GLU A 42 -9.38 1.26 -0.85
C GLU A 42 -9.02 0.91 -2.30
N THR A 43 -8.15 -0.09 -2.50
CA THR A 43 -7.79 -0.59 -3.82
C THR A 43 -9.05 -1.08 -4.55
N GLY A 44 -9.87 -1.91 -3.91
CA GLY A 44 -11.12 -2.40 -4.52
C GLY A 44 -12.09 -1.27 -4.90
N VAL A 45 -12.24 -0.25 -4.05
CA VAL A 45 -13.06 0.93 -4.32
C VAL A 45 -12.52 1.73 -5.50
N ALA A 46 -11.22 2.01 -5.52
CA ALA A 46 -10.59 2.75 -6.61
C ALA A 46 -10.73 2.02 -7.95
N LEU A 47 -10.38 0.74 -7.98
CA LEU A 47 -10.44 -0.07 -9.20
C LEU A 47 -11.87 -0.24 -9.74
N THR A 48 -12.87 -0.33 -8.86
CA THR A 48 -14.28 -0.33 -9.24
C THR A 48 -14.70 1.03 -9.78
N THR A 49 -14.24 2.12 -9.17
CA THR A 49 -14.54 3.51 -9.59
C THR A 49 -13.98 3.81 -10.98
N TYR A 50 -12.82 3.26 -11.31
CA TYR A 50 -12.23 3.33 -12.65
C TYR A 50 -12.89 2.37 -13.66
N GLY A 51 -13.87 1.55 -13.25
CA GLY A 51 -14.57 0.60 -14.11
C GLY A 51 -13.72 -0.60 -14.54
N LEU A 52 -12.63 -0.91 -13.84
CA LEU A 52 -11.72 -2.00 -14.18
C LEU A 52 -12.23 -3.36 -13.69
N PHE A 53 -12.91 -3.39 -12.55
CA PHE A 53 -13.49 -4.60 -11.97
C PHE A 53 -14.90 -4.32 -11.44
N THR A 54 -15.73 -5.37 -11.43
CA THR A 54 -17.15 -5.28 -11.04
C THR A 54 -17.51 -6.26 -9.93
N SER A 55 -16.58 -7.09 -9.47
CA SER A 55 -16.79 -8.05 -8.40
C SER A 55 -15.55 -8.20 -7.53
N ARG A 56 -15.78 -8.62 -6.27
CA ARG A 56 -14.71 -8.97 -5.35
C ARG A 56 -13.82 -10.08 -5.92
N ASP A 57 -14.40 -11.13 -6.48
CA ASP A 57 -13.64 -12.28 -6.98
C ASP A 57 -12.66 -11.89 -8.08
N ALA A 58 -13.02 -10.91 -8.93
CA ALA A 58 -12.13 -10.42 -9.97
C ALA A 58 -10.96 -9.57 -9.40
N ILE A 59 -11.22 -8.80 -8.34
CA ILE A 59 -10.18 -8.06 -7.61
C ILE A 59 -9.25 -9.04 -6.89
N ASP A 60 -9.80 -10.03 -6.19
CA ASP A 60 -9.04 -11.06 -5.47
C ASP A 60 -8.16 -11.87 -6.44
N ALA A 61 -8.69 -12.24 -7.61
CA ALA A 61 -7.91 -12.90 -8.66
C ALA A 61 -6.78 -12.01 -9.19
N TRP A 62 -7.06 -10.74 -9.46
CA TRP A 62 -6.04 -9.79 -9.92
C TRP A 62 -4.93 -9.56 -8.88
N LEU A 63 -5.28 -9.43 -7.59
CA LEU A 63 -4.30 -9.35 -6.51
C LEU A 63 -3.46 -10.63 -6.41
N ALA A 64 -4.08 -11.79 -6.63
CA ALA A 64 -3.40 -13.08 -6.63
C ALA A 64 -2.39 -13.22 -7.77
N ASP A 65 -2.66 -12.65 -8.96
CA ASP A 65 -1.69 -12.61 -10.07
C ASP A 65 -0.41 -11.88 -9.68
N TYR A 66 -0.49 -10.89 -8.78
CA TYR A 66 0.66 -10.18 -8.21
C TYR A 66 1.15 -10.77 -6.87
N ARG A 67 0.62 -11.92 -6.44
CA ARG A 67 0.94 -12.58 -5.16
C ARG A 67 0.69 -11.70 -3.93
N VAL A 68 -0.20 -10.70 -4.03
CA VAL A 68 -0.56 -9.81 -2.93
C VAL A 68 -1.57 -10.49 -2.02
N ARG A 69 -1.31 -10.50 -0.71
CA ARG A 69 -2.22 -11.07 0.29
C ARG A 69 -2.61 -10.05 1.33
N VAL A 70 -3.87 -10.06 1.75
CA VAL A 70 -4.34 -9.23 2.87
C VAL A 70 -3.70 -9.73 4.16
N ALA A 71 -2.98 -8.84 4.85
CA ALA A 71 -2.38 -9.14 6.14
C ALA A 71 -3.46 -9.47 7.17
N ARG A 72 -3.24 -10.53 7.94
CA ARG A 72 -4.09 -10.94 9.08
C ARG A 72 -3.45 -10.62 10.42
N GLU A 73 -2.12 -10.47 10.43
CA GLU A 73 -1.31 -10.11 11.57
C GLU A 73 -0.20 -9.17 11.12
N PRO A 74 0.32 -8.32 12.02
CA PRO A 74 -0.22 -8.03 13.36
C PRO A 74 -1.50 -7.18 13.32
N GLU A 75 -2.15 -6.97 14.47
CA GLU A 75 -3.14 -5.91 14.64
C GLU A 75 -2.45 -4.54 14.54
N ILE A 76 -2.96 -3.66 13.67
CA ILE A 76 -2.28 -2.42 13.25
C ILE A 76 -3.06 -1.14 13.57
N GLU A 77 -4.24 -1.26 14.17
CA GLU A 77 -5.17 -0.16 14.42
C GLU A 77 -4.55 0.91 15.33
N THR A 78 -3.95 0.49 16.45
CA THR A 78 -3.29 1.40 17.39
C THR A 78 -2.09 2.09 16.74
N ALA A 79 -1.24 1.33 16.03
CA ALA A 79 -0.08 1.88 15.35
C ALA A 79 -0.45 2.82 14.19
N ALA A 80 -1.57 2.56 13.51
CA ALA A 80 -2.10 3.44 12.47
C ALA A 80 -2.60 4.76 13.08
N LEU A 81 -3.26 4.72 14.25
CA LEU A 81 -3.64 5.93 14.96
C LEU A 81 -2.40 6.74 15.40
N ASP A 82 -1.38 6.08 15.93
CA ASP A 82 -0.11 6.73 16.30
C ASP A 82 0.57 7.36 15.08
N ALA A 83 0.54 6.69 13.93
CA ALA A 83 1.05 7.21 12.67
C ALA A 83 0.31 8.49 12.26
N TYR A 84 -1.03 8.52 12.38
CA TYR A 84 -1.81 9.73 12.10
C TYR A 84 -1.49 10.87 13.06
N LEU A 85 -1.33 10.58 14.35
CA LEU A 85 -0.97 11.59 15.35
C LEU A 85 0.43 12.18 15.08
N LYS A 86 1.37 11.36 14.57
CA LYS A 86 2.74 11.77 14.25
C LYS A 86 2.86 12.46 12.89
N PHE A 87 2.19 11.95 11.86
CA PHE A 87 2.43 12.29 10.45
C PHE A 87 1.19 12.73 9.67
N GLY A 88 0.02 12.78 10.30
CA GLY A 88 -1.26 13.00 9.62
C GLY A 88 -1.43 14.37 8.97
N LYS A 89 -2.35 14.41 7.99
CA LYS A 89 -2.76 15.63 7.30
C LYS A 89 -3.26 16.71 8.27
N GLY A 90 -2.76 17.93 8.08
CA GLY A 90 -3.04 19.08 8.95
C GLY A 90 -2.25 19.08 10.26
N ARG A 91 -1.33 18.12 10.47
CA ARG A 91 -0.47 18.02 11.67
C ARG A 91 1.01 18.00 11.31
N HIS A 92 1.37 17.31 10.23
CA HIS A 92 2.75 17.13 9.79
C HIS A 92 2.92 17.42 8.30
N PRO A 93 4.11 17.84 7.83
CA PRO A 93 4.41 18.01 6.41
C PRO A 93 4.19 16.76 5.52
N ALA A 94 4.36 15.55 6.08
CA ALA A 94 4.09 14.27 5.38
C ALA A 94 2.62 14.10 4.97
N ARG A 95 1.70 14.69 5.74
CA ARG A 95 0.26 14.76 5.43
C ARG A 95 -0.44 13.42 5.19
N LEU A 96 -0.05 12.36 5.89
CA LEU A 96 -0.68 11.05 5.75
C LEU A 96 -2.20 11.12 5.92
N ASN A 97 -2.92 10.48 4.99
CA ASN A 97 -4.35 10.25 5.08
C ASN A 97 -4.64 8.97 5.91
N LEU A 98 -5.92 8.62 6.08
CA LEU A 98 -6.31 7.46 6.88
C LEU A 98 -5.72 6.15 6.35
N ALA A 99 -5.84 5.88 5.04
CA ALA A 99 -5.34 4.65 4.44
C ALA A 99 -3.81 4.59 4.47
N ASP A 100 -3.14 5.71 4.22
CA ASP A 100 -1.67 5.80 4.33
C ASP A 100 -1.18 5.40 5.73
N CYS A 101 -1.93 5.74 6.77
CA CYS A 101 -1.57 5.37 8.14
C CYS A 101 -1.60 3.85 8.37
N PHE A 102 -2.50 3.11 7.72
CA PHE A 102 -2.56 1.65 7.80
C PHE A 102 -1.43 1.00 6.99
N ALA A 103 -1.15 1.50 5.78
CA ALA A 103 0.01 1.08 4.99
C ALA A 103 1.33 1.28 5.77
N TYR A 104 1.51 2.50 6.32
CA TYR A 104 2.65 2.85 7.17
C TYR A 104 2.77 1.92 8.39
N ALA A 105 1.68 1.75 9.14
CA ALA A 105 1.68 0.96 10.37
C ALA A 105 2.05 -0.51 10.09
N LEU A 106 1.48 -1.09 9.04
CA LEU A 106 1.78 -2.47 8.64
C LEU A 106 3.26 -2.63 8.26
N ALA A 107 3.79 -1.72 7.44
CA ALA A 107 5.20 -1.73 7.05
C ALA A 107 6.13 -1.63 8.27
N LYS A 108 5.85 -0.73 9.20
CA LYS A 108 6.65 -0.53 10.41
C LYS A 108 6.60 -1.71 11.37
N GLN A 109 5.42 -2.30 11.59
CA GLN A 109 5.31 -3.44 12.51
C GLN A 109 5.97 -4.70 11.96
N LEU A 110 5.97 -4.88 10.64
CA LEU A 110 6.60 -6.02 9.97
C LEU A 110 8.08 -5.82 9.68
N ASP A 111 8.64 -4.66 10.01
CA ASP A 111 9.96 -4.20 9.56
C ASP A 111 10.20 -4.48 8.06
N ALA A 112 9.21 -4.09 7.26
CA ALA A 112 9.20 -4.28 5.81
C ALA A 112 9.26 -2.92 5.09
N PRO A 113 9.91 -2.84 3.92
CA PRO A 113 9.76 -1.68 3.05
C PRO A 113 8.31 -1.55 2.55
N LEU A 114 7.92 -0.30 2.27
CA LEU A 114 6.61 0.06 1.75
C LEU A 114 6.72 0.45 0.27
N LEU A 115 5.93 -0.21 -0.58
CA LEU A 115 5.76 0.14 -1.98
C LEU A 115 4.56 1.07 -2.14
N TYR A 116 4.80 2.30 -2.58
CA TYR A 116 3.79 3.33 -2.77
C TYR A 116 4.15 4.19 -3.98
N LYS A 117 3.18 4.97 -4.46
CA LYS A 117 3.39 6.03 -5.46
C LYS A 117 3.15 7.40 -4.82
N GLY A 118 3.96 8.39 -5.20
CA GLY A 118 3.79 9.79 -4.80
C GLY A 118 4.71 10.21 -3.64
N GLU A 119 4.35 11.31 -2.99
CA GLU A 119 5.20 12.03 -2.03
C GLU A 119 4.69 11.98 -0.58
N ASP A 120 3.78 11.04 -0.28
CA ASP A 120 3.11 11.00 1.03
C ASP A 120 4.01 10.42 2.14
N PHE A 121 4.87 9.45 1.80
CA PHE A 121 5.73 8.75 2.75
C PHE A 121 7.21 9.22 2.86
N PRO A 122 7.83 9.94 1.91
CA PRO A 122 9.23 10.39 2.01
C PRO A 122 9.56 11.22 3.26
N LEU A 123 8.57 11.90 3.85
CA LEU A 123 8.75 12.69 5.08
C LEU A 123 8.39 11.90 6.36
N THR A 124 8.42 10.57 6.29
CA THR A 124 8.21 9.66 7.41
C THR A 124 9.46 8.80 7.66
N ASP A 125 9.43 7.95 8.69
CA ASP A 125 10.51 7.00 8.98
C ASP A 125 10.25 5.57 8.46
N VAL A 126 9.37 5.40 7.46
CA VAL A 126 9.19 4.12 6.77
C VAL A 126 10.25 3.95 5.67
N ARG A 127 10.71 2.72 5.45
CA ARG A 127 11.63 2.43 4.35
C ARG A 127 10.84 2.35 3.04
N SER A 128 11.23 3.10 2.02
CA SER A 128 10.70 2.94 0.67
C SER A 128 11.18 1.62 0.06
N ALA A 129 10.30 0.96 -0.70
CA ALA A 129 10.66 -0.19 -1.52
C ALA A 129 11.26 0.18 -2.88
N LEU A 130 11.11 1.44 -3.28
CA LEU A 130 11.77 2.00 -4.46
C LEU A 130 13.03 2.72 -4.00
N ASP A 131 14.14 2.43 -4.68
CA ASP A 131 15.37 3.20 -4.52
C ASP A 131 15.13 4.63 -5.01
N ALA A 132 15.60 5.61 -4.24
CA ALA A 132 15.63 7.02 -4.62
C ALA A 132 16.79 7.32 -5.56
#